data_AF-A0A379AJH2-F1
#
_entry.id   AF-A0A379AJH2-F1
#
_cell.length_a   1.000
_cell.length_b   1.000
_cell.length_c   1.000
_cell.angle_alpha   90.00
_cell.angle_beta   90.00
_cell.angle_gamma   90.00
#
_symmetry.space_group_name_H-M   'P 1'
#
loop_
_entity.id
_entity.type
_entity.pdbx_description
1 polymer ?
#
loop_
_entity_poly.entity_id
_entity_poly.type
_entity_poly.pdbx_seq_one_letter_code
_entity_poly.pdbx_strand_id
1 'polypeptide(L)'
;MFYSKLKRQKSYEKKKDGSYYAYNHYKEAIIQDCLESCVYCDVHYREHAFEGMQLDHFRPQDYFKEHINNPENLVLSCPKCNRLKSNHWPGDKKDFNKPSHDGVIGFIDPFVEDIQEYYCVDSKGFLQALKEPAPYVIEILDLNRPSRIKVRQLRIIRSLLSKALKDIDNRVDFSI
;
A
#
# COMPACT_ATOMS: atom_id res chain seq x y z
N MET A 1 0.94 -14.14 0.58
CA MET A 1 1.50 -13.28 -0.48
C MET A 1 1.72 -11.89 0.13
N PHE A 2 2.77 -11.18 -0.25
CA PHE A 2 3.07 -9.82 0.22
C PHE A 2 2.83 -8.84 -0.92
N TYR A 3 2.32 -7.66 -0.62
CA TYR A 3 2.00 -6.58 -1.56
C TYR A 3 1.17 -7.07 -2.74
N SER A 4 -0.10 -7.36 -2.50
CA SER A 4 -1.04 -7.71 -3.56
C SER A 4 -1.11 -6.62 -4.62
N LYS A 5 -1.23 -7.02 -5.90
CA LYS A 5 -1.39 -6.08 -7.01
C LYS A 5 -2.70 -5.31 -6.86
N LEU A 6 -2.59 -3.98 -6.77
CA LEU A 6 -3.74 -3.10 -6.61
C LEU A 6 -4.31 -2.71 -7.97
N LYS A 7 -5.59 -2.35 -7.98
CA LYS A 7 -6.26 -1.90 -9.19
C LYS A 7 -7.33 -0.88 -8.84
N ARG A 8 -7.30 0.26 -9.52
CA ARG A 8 -8.39 1.25 -9.47
C ARG A 8 -9.65 0.67 -10.10
N GLN A 9 -10.80 0.98 -9.52
CA GLN A 9 -12.08 0.81 -10.21
C GLN A 9 -12.12 1.64 -11.51
N LYS A 10 -12.98 1.23 -12.45
CA LYS A 10 -13.04 1.82 -13.79
C LYS A 10 -13.45 3.29 -13.81
N SER A 11 -14.26 3.71 -12.85
CA SER A 11 -14.79 5.06 -12.77
C SER A 11 -15.23 5.38 -11.35
N TYR A 12 -15.10 6.64 -10.97
CA TYR A 12 -15.62 7.18 -9.70
C TYR A 12 -16.86 8.02 -9.96
N GLU A 13 -17.80 8.02 -9.03
CA GLU A 13 -18.99 8.85 -9.09
C GLU A 13 -18.60 10.34 -9.14
N LYS A 14 -19.29 11.09 -9.99
CA LYS A 14 -19.13 12.54 -10.17
C LYS A 14 -20.46 13.23 -9.96
N LYS A 15 -20.40 14.51 -9.59
CA LYS A 15 -21.57 15.39 -9.57
C LYS A 15 -22.09 15.62 -10.98
N LYS A 16 -23.29 16.21 -11.08
CA LYS A 16 -23.93 16.57 -12.35
C LYS A 16 -23.07 17.51 -13.22
N ASP A 17 -22.26 18.37 -12.60
CA ASP A 17 -21.35 19.29 -13.28
C ASP A 17 -20.02 18.64 -13.71
N GLY A 18 -19.84 17.34 -13.47
CA GLY A 18 -18.62 16.60 -13.78
C GLY A 18 -17.50 16.72 -12.74
N SER A 19 -17.68 17.53 -11.68
CA SER A 19 -16.72 17.64 -10.58
C SER A 19 -16.80 16.45 -9.64
N TYR A 20 -15.69 16.17 -8.94
CA TYR A 20 -15.67 15.17 -7.87
C TYR A 20 -16.39 15.67 -6.60
N TYR A 21 -16.96 14.74 -5.84
CA TYR A 21 -17.43 14.96 -4.48
C TYR A 21 -16.26 15.21 -3.52
N ALA A 22 -16.56 15.59 -2.28
CA ALA A 22 -15.52 15.70 -1.25
C ALA A 22 -14.80 14.34 -1.08
N TYR A 23 -13.48 14.34 -0.87
CA TYR A 23 -12.66 13.12 -0.90
C TYR A 23 -13.19 11.98 0.01
N ASN A 24 -13.80 12.30 1.15
CA ASN A 24 -14.39 11.33 2.07
C ASN A 24 -15.54 10.51 1.44
N HIS A 25 -16.21 11.04 0.41
CA HIS A 25 -17.23 10.32 -0.38
C HIS A 25 -16.68 9.05 -1.02
N TYR A 26 -15.39 9.03 -1.34
CA TYR A 26 -14.75 7.92 -2.04
C TYR A 26 -14.17 6.87 -1.11
N LYS A 27 -14.33 7.00 0.21
CA LYS A 27 -13.62 6.17 1.19
C LYS A 27 -13.79 4.67 0.95
N GLU A 28 -15.02 4.21 0.78
CA GLU A 28 -15.33 2.80 0.56
C GLU A 28 -14.74 2.29 -0.76
N ALA A 29 -14.80 3.09 -1.82
CA ALA A 29 -14.20 2.75 -3.10
C ALA A 29 -12.67 2.63 -3.00
N ILE A 30 -12.02 3.58 -2.34
CA ILE A 30 -10.56 3.56 -2.14
C ILE A 30 -10.12 2.38 -1.25
N ILE A 31 -10.94 1.99 -0.26
CA ILE A 31 -10.69 0.78 0.55
C ILE A 31 -10.69 -0.47 -0.33
N GLN A 32 -11.64 -0.57 -1.26
CA GLN A 32 -11.72 -1.70 -2.20
C GLN A 32 -10.55 -1.70 -3.19
N ASP A 33 -10.21 -0.55 -3.77
CA ASP A 33 -9.05 -0.39 -4.67
C ASP A 33 -7.74 -0.83 -4.02
N CYS A 34 -7.60 -0.56 -2.71
CA CYS A 34 -6.42 -0.90 -1.92
C CYS A 34 -6.48 -2.28 -1.24
N LEU A 35 -7.50 -3.11 -1.55
CA LEU A 35 -7.70 -4.43 -0.95
C LEU A 35 -7.61 -4.42 0.59
N GLU A 36 -8.27 -3.43 1.19
CA GLU A 36 -8.32 -3.22 2.64
C GLU A 36 -6.95 -3.13 3.34
N SER A 37 -5.90 -2.79 2.57
CA SER A 37 -4.51 -2.81 3.03
C SER A 37 -3.87 -1.44 2.89
N CYS A 38 -2.94 -1.12 3.80
CA CYS A 38 -2.13 0.08 3.66
C CYS A 38 -1.22 -0.06 2.44
N VAL A 39 -1.34 0.85 1.48
CA VAL A 39 -0.56 0.79 0.23
C VAL A 39 0.96 0.85 0.44
N TYR A 40 1.41 1.44 1.54
CA TYR A 40 2.83 1.63 1.82
C TYR A 40 3.48 0.45 2.55
N CYS A 41 2.82 -0.10 3.57
CA CYS A 41 3.42 -1.12 4.44
C CYS A 41 2.75 -2.49 4.35
N ASP A 42 1.75 -2.62 3.49
CA ASP A 42 1.02 -3.86 3.20
C ASP A 42 0.29 -4.47 4.42
N VAL A 43 0.13 -3.74 5.52
CA VAL A 43 -0.69 -4.23 6.62
C VAL A 43 -2.16 -4.24 6.21
N HIS A 44 -2.83 -5.36 6.42
CA HIS A 44 -4.26 -5.48 6.21
C HIS A 44 -5.04 -4.88 7.39
N TYR A 45 -6.24 -4.34 7.17
CA TYR A 45 -7.02 -3.69 8.24
C TYR A 45 -7.24 -4.60 9.47
N ARG A 46 -7.48 -5.91 9.25
CA ARG A 46 -7.60 -6.93 10.32
C ARG A 46 -6.32 -7.09 11.14
N GLU A 47 -5.16 -7.01 10.50
CA GLU A 47 -3.86 -7.10 11.18
C GLU A 47 -3.47 -5.79 11.86
N HIS A 48 -4.18 -4.71 11.52
CA HIS A 48 -4.12 -3.43 12.23
C HIS A 48 -5.17 -3.34 13.35
N ALA A 49 -5.62 -4.46 13.90
CA ALA A 49 -6.57 -4.51 15.01
C ALA A 49 -7.87 -3.73 14.77
N PHE A 50 -8.28 -3.56 13.51
CA PHE A 50 -9.42 -2.72 13.13
C PHE A 50 -9.27 -1.24 13.55
N GLU A 51 -8.08 -0.85 14.01
CA GLU A 51 -7.73 0.55 14.25
C GLU A 51 -7.64 1.25 12.89
N GLY A 52 -8.32 2.40 12.81
CA GLY A 52 -8.74 2.99 11.55
C GLY A 52 -7.62 3.22 10.54
N MET A 53 -7.78 2.64 9.35
CA MET A 53 -7.08 3.10 8.16
C MET A 53 -7.60 4.48 7.75
N GLN A 54 -6.74 5.27 7.11
CA GLN A 54 -7.00 6.64 6.71
C GLN A 54 -6.86 6.79 5.20
N LEU A 55 -7.66 7.70 4.64
CA LEU A 55 -7.37 8.24 3.31
C LEU A 55 -6.11 9.11 3.41
N ASP A 56 -5.18 8.88 2.51
CA ASP A 56 -4.01 9.73 2.28
C ASP A 56 -4.04 10.24 0.84
N HIS A 57 -3.58 11.46 0.63
CA HIS A 57 -3.32 12.01 -0.69
C HIS A 57 -1.92 11.58 -1.10
N PHE A 58 -1.81 10.65 -2.06
CA PHE A 58 -0.53 10.14 -2.54
C PHE A 58 0.42 11.29 -2.89
N ARG A 59 -0.08 12.25 -3.68
CA ARG A 59 0.52 13.58 -3.83
C ARG A 59 -0.08 14.54 -2.81
N PRO A 60 0.70 15.15 -1.91
CA PRO A 60 0.17 15.93 -0.80
C PRO A 60 -0.72 17.11 -1.20
N GLN A 61 -1.87 17.26 -0.53
CA GLN A 61 -2.80 18.36 -0.76
C GLN A 61 -2.18 19.76 -0.53
N ASP A 62 -1.13 19.86 0.29
CA ASP A 62 -0.40 21.11 0.54
C ASP A 62 0.18 21.71 -0.74
N TYR A 63 0.57 20.85 -1.68
CA TYR A 63 1.14 21.22 -2.97
C TYR A 63 0.13 21.12 -4.11
N PHE A 64 -0.83 20.18 -4.02
CA PHE A 64 -1.76 19.85 -5.11
C PHE A 64 -3.22 20.10 -4.73
N LYS A 65 -3.54 21.34 -4.33
CA LYS A 65 -4.87 21.73 -3.80
C LYS A 65 -6.03 21.45 -4.76
N GLU A 66 -5.81 21.60 -6.07
CA GLU A 66 -6.82 21.34 -7.10
C GLU A 66 -7.20 19.86 -7.20
N HIS A 67 -6.34 18.96 -6.72
CA HIS A 67 -6.53 17.51 -6.76
C HIS A 67 -6.93 16.91 -5.40
N ILE A 68 -7.32 17.74 -4.42
CA ILE A 68 -7.73 17.27 -3.09
C ILE A 68 -8.89 16.27 -3.15
N ASN A 69 -9.81 16.48 -4.09
CA ASN A 69 -11.00 15.65 -4.28
C ASN A 69 -10.83 14.64 -5.42
N ASN A 70 -9.65 14.57 -6.08
CA ASN A 70 -9.41 13.58 -7.12
C ASN A 70 -9.23 12.20 -6.48
N PRO A 71 -10.15 11.24 -6.66
CA PRO A 71 -10.03 9.92 -6.07
C PRO A 71 -8.80 9.13 -6.56
N GLU A 72 -8.29 9.43 -7.76
CA GLU A 72 -7.08 8.79 -8.27
C GLU A 72 -5.82 9.23 -7.50
N ASN A 73 -5.87 10.35 -6.78
CA ASN A 73 -4.82 10.78 -5.86
C ASN A 73 -5.00 10.22 -4.44
N LEU A 74 -6.09 9.50 -4.15
CA LEU A 74 -6.38 8.98 -2.82
C LEU A 74 -5.89 7.54 -2.70
N VAL A 75 -5.30 7.20 -1.55
CA VAL A 75 -4.87 5.84 -1.20
C VAL A 75 -5.26 5.50 0.22
N LEU A 76 -5.34 4.21 0.53
CA LEU A 76 -5.55 3.74 1.90
C LEU A 76 -4.20 3.59 2.62
N SER A 77 -4.07 4.20 3.79
CA SER A 77 -2.85 4.15 4.59
C SER A 77 -3.13 3.88 6.07
N CYS A 78 -2.19 3.24 6.76
CA CYS A 78 -2.26 3.19 8.22
C CYS A 78 -1.80 4.54 8.81
N PRO A 79 -2.27 4.95 10.01
CA PRO A 79 -1.96 6.26 10.56
C PRO A 79 -0.46 6.55 10.71
N LYS A 80 0.35 5.52 10.99
CA LYS A 80 1.81 5.66 11.11
C LYS A 80 2.46 6.00 9.77
N CYS A 81 2.10 5.32 8.68
CA CYS A 81 2.65 5.63 7.36
C CYS A 81 2.15 6.98 6.85
N ASN A 82 0.86 7.29 7.04
CA ASN A 82 0.30 8.61 6.71
C ASN A 82 1.08 9.73 7.42
N ARG A 83 1.32 9.59 8.73
CA ARG A 83 2.09 10.58 9.51
C ARG A 83 3.55 10.69 9.07
N LEU A 84 4.22 9.57 8.81
CA LEU A 84 5.62 9.59 8.37
C LEU A 84 5.77 10.23 6.99
N LYS A 85 4.84 9.96 6.08
CA LYS A 85 4.78 10.63 4.78
C LYS A 85 4.43 12.11 4.93
N SER A 86 3.35 12.43 5.65
CA SER A 86 2.82 13.78 5.80
C SER A 86 2.76 14.51 4.44
N ASN A 87 3.32 15.72 4.36
CA ASN A 87 3.48 16.47 3.12
C ASN A 87 4.84 16.25 2.44
N HIS A 88 5.62 15.24 2.84
CA HIS A 88 6.89 14.94 2.22
C HIS A 88 6.69 14.51 0.77
N TRP A 89 7.24 15.29 -0.15
CA TRP A 89 7.19 15.05 -1.58
C TRP A 89 8.46 15.59 -2.22
N PRO A 90 9.39 14.72 -2.66
CA PRO A 90 10.66 15.14 -3.24
C PRO A 90 10.56 15.49 -4.73
N GLY A 91 9.47 15.10 -5.40
CA GLY A 91 9.24 15.38 -6.81
C GLY A 91 8.78 16.81 -7.08
N ASP A 92 8.39 17.07 -8.34
CA ASP A 92 7.77 18.33 -8.73
C ASP A 92 6.52 18.61 -7.88
N LYS A 93 6.37 19.83 -7.36
CA LYS A 93 5.28 20.27 -6.47
C LYS A 93 4.25 21.17 -7.17
N LYS A 94 4.42 21.40 -8.48
CA LYS A 94 3.59 22.29 -9.31
C LYS A 94 2.81 21.51 -10.35
N ASP A 95 3.42 20.48 -10.94
CA ASP A 95 2.79 19.66 -11.98
C ASP A 95 2.39 18.29 -11.44
N PHE A 96 1.08 18.07 -11.31
CA PHE A 96 0.48 16.82 -10.82
C PHE A 96 0.83 15.62 -11.70
N ASN A 97 1.11 15.83 -12.98
CA ASN A 97 1.34 14.76 -13.95
C ASN A 97 2.82 14.34 -14.06
N LYS A 98 3.74 15.01 -13.36
CA LYS A 98 5.14 14.59 -13.32
C LYS A 98 5.31 13.26 -12.61
N PRO A 99 6.29 12.41 -13.00
CA PRO A 99 6.57 11.16 -12.30
C PRO A 99 6.69 11.33 -10.78
N SER A 100 6.28 10.31 -10.02
CA SER A 100 6.34 10.31 -8.55
C SER A 100 7.73 10.07 -7.98
N HIS A 101 8.69 9.70 -8.82
CA HIS A 101 10.10 9.56 -8.52
C HIS A 101 10.97 9.87 -9.75
N ASP A 102 12.25 10.20 -9.53
CA ASP A 102 13.25 10.44 -10.59
C ASP A 102 14.02 9.18 -11.00
N GLY A 103 13.66 8.03 -10.41
CA GLY A 103 14.34 6.75 -10.58
C GLY A 103 15.22 6.36 -9.39
N VAL A 104 15.46 7.27 -8.44
CA VAL A 104 16.21 7.02 -7.19
C VAL A 104 15.47 7.57 -5.98
N ILE A 105 14.93 8.78 -6.08
CA ILE A 105 14.24 9.48 -5.01
C ILE A 105 12.79 9.70 -5.42
N GLY A 106 11.88 9.32 -4.53
CA GLY A 106 10.44 9.52 -4.70
C GLY A 106 9.62 8.31 -4.28
N PHE A 107 8.33 8.38 -4.54
CA PHE A 107 7.38 7.35 -4.13
C PHE A 107 7.00 6.47 -5.32
N ILE A 108 6.97 5.16 -5.09
CA ILE A 108 6.44 4.18 -6.04
C ILE A 108 4.91 4.31 -6.03
N ASP A 109 4.31 4.54 -7.20
CA ASP A 109 2.85 4.60 -7.29
C ASP A 109 2.30 3.17 -7.44
N PRO A 110 1.59 2.63 -6.42
CA PRO A 110 1.17 1.23 -6.39
C PRO A 110 0.07 0.89 -7.39
N PHE A 111 -0.51 1.89 -8.07
CA PHE A 111 -1.51 1.70 -9.12
C PHE A 111 -0.94 1.84 -10.54
N VAL A 112 0.27 2.39 -10.67
CA VAL A 112 0.97 2.54 -11.95
C VAL A 112 2.05 1.48 -12.12
N GLU A 113 2.74 1.14 -11.02
CA GLU A 113 3.92 0.28 -11.02
C GLU A 113 3.67 -1.02 -10.26
N ASP A 114 4.33 -2.11 -10.69
CA ASP A 114 4.23 -3.38 -9.97
C ASP A 114 5.16 -3.38 -8.75
N ILE A 115 4.57 -3.12 -7.59
CA ILE A 115 5.28 -2.99 -6.31
C ILE A 115 6.08 -4.25 -5.92
N GLN A 116 5.72 -5.42 -6.47
CA GLN A 116 6.46 -6.68 -6.24
C GLN A 116 7.81 -6.71 -6.96
N GLU A 117 8.03 -5.84 -7.96
CA GLU A 117 9.34 -5.67 -8.58
C GLU A 117 10.30 -4.83 -7.70
N TYR A 118 9.75 -4.10 -6.73
CA TYR A 118 10.52 -3.19 -5.87
C TYR A 118 10.86 -3.81 -4.51
N TYR A 119 10.05 -4.76 -4.04
CA TYR A 119 10.18 -5.32 -2.70
C TYR A 119 10.17 -6.84 -2.68
N CYS A 120 10.97 -7.42 -1.79
CA CYS A 120 10.77 -8.78 -1.31
C CYS A 120 10.78 -8.83 0.23
N VAL A 121 10.17 -9.87 0.80
CA VAL A 121 10.20 -10.10 2.25
C VAL A 121 11.08 -11.32 2.51
N ASP A 122 12.10 -11.15 3.34
CA ASP A 122 12.99 -12.24 3.71
C ASP A 122 12.37 -13.18 4.76
N SER A 123 13.07 -14.28 5.07
CA SER A 123 12.63 -15.27 6.05
C SER A 123 12.50 -14.74 7.48
N LYS A 124 13.15 -13.61 7.79
CA LYS A 124 13.09 -12.94 9.09
C LYS A 124 11.98 -11.87 9.12
N GLY A 125 11.26 -11.65 8.02
CA GLY A 125 10.18 -10.69 7.90
C GLY A 125 10.65 -9.26 7.62
N PHE A 126 11.91 -9.04 7.26
CA PHE A 126 12.36 -7.73 6.78
C PHE A 126 11.96 -7.55 5.33
N LEU A 127 11.54 -6.33 5.01
CA LEU A 127 11.34 -5.87 3.64
C LEU A 127 12.69 -5.46 3.07
N GLN A 128 13.06 -6.05 1.95
CA GLN A 128 14.27 -5.74 1.21
C GLN A 128 13.91 -4.98 -0.06
N ALA A 129 14.73 -3.99 -0.40
CA ALA A 129 14.64 -3.30 -1.69
C ALA A 129 15.28 -4.16 -2.79
N LEU A 130 14.59 -4.30 -3.92
CA LEU A 130 15.09 -5.00 -5.11
C LEU A 130 15.68 -4.03 -6.14
N LYS A 131 15.14 -2.81 -6.22
CA LYS A 131 15.61 -1.72 -7.09
C LYS A 131 15.19 -0.36 -6.56
N GLU A 132 15.81 0.68 -7.06
CA GLU A 132 15.39 2.06 -6.79
C GLU A 132 13.97 2.35 -7.31
N PRO A 133 13.17 3.21 -6.64
CA PRO A 133 13.50 4.01 -5.46
C PRO A 133 13.11 3.33 -4.13
N ALA A 134 13.00 2.00 -4.10
CA ALA A 134 12.55 1.25 -2.91
C ALA A 134 13.34 1.55 -1.63
N PRO A 135 14.68 1.69 -1.64
CA PRO A 135 15.44 2.03 -0.43
C PRO A 135 14.96 3.34 0.21
N TYR A 136 14.75 4.38 -0.61
CA TYR A 136 14.25 5.67 -0.16
C TYR A 136 12.87 5.57 0.52
N VAL A 137 11.94 4.80 -0.07
CA VAL A 137 10.60 4.63 0.49
C VAL A 137 10.65 3.82 1.79
N ILE A 138 11.48 2.77 1.87
CA ILE A 138 11.67 1.96 3.08
C ILE A 138 12.16 2.81 4.24
N GLU A 139 13.11 3.69 3.99
CA GLU A 139 13.70 4.59 4.97
C GLU A 139 12.69 5.62 5.47
N ILE A 140 12.13 6.43 4.55
CA ILE A 140 11.20 7.53 4.90
C ILE A 140 9.96 7.04 5.65
N LEU A 141 9.42 5.87 5.25
CA LEU A 141 8.19 5.33 5.86
C LEU A 141 8.45 4.30 6.97
N ASP A 142 9.72 4.09 7.33
CA ASP A 142 10.14 3.16 8.37
C ASP A 142 9.43 1.80 8.20
N LEU A 143 9.53 1.24 6.99
CA LEU A 143 8.78 0.04 6.58
C LEU A 143 9.26 -1.23 7.27
N ASN A 144 10.42 -1.18 7.92
CA ASN A 144 11.00 -2.23 8.75
C ASN A 144 10.91 -1.96 10.25
N ARG A 145 10.01 -1.06 10.69
CA ARG A 145 9.70 -0.92 12.11
C ARG A 145 9.25 -2.25 12.75
N PRO A 146 9.52 -2.47 14.05
CA PRO A 146 9.26 -3.75 14.72
C PRO A 146 7.83 -4.30 14.54
N SER A 147 6.83 -3.42 14.52
CA SER A 147 5.42 -3.85 14.33
C SER A 147 5.17 -4.45 12.95
N ARG A 148 5.81 -3.97 11.88
CA ARG A 148 5.61 -4.50 10.53
C ARG A 148 6.38 -5.80 10.31
N ILE A 149 7.60 -5.89 10.85
CA ILE A 149 8.37 -7.13 10.85
C ILE A 149 7.55 -8.26 11.50
N LYS A 150 6.96 -8.02 12.68
CA LYS A 150 6.11 -9.00 13.37
C LYS A 150 4.91 -9.45 12.53
N VAL A 151 4.21 -8.54 11.86
CA VAL A 151 3.09 -8.90 10.96
C VAL A 151 3.58 -9.82 9.84
N ARG A 152 4.71 -9.48 9.21
CA ARG A 152 5.28 -10.30 8.13
C ARG A 152 5.74 -11.67 8.62
N GLN A 153 6.39 -11.74 9.78
CA GLN A 153 6.76 -13.01 10.43
C GLN A 153 5.54 -13.89 10.71
N LEU A 154 4.45 -13.32 11.23
CA LEU A 154 3.20 -14.05 11.46
C LEU A 154 2.60 -14.59 10.16
N ARG A 155 2.64 -13.80 9.08
CA ARG A 155 2.21 -14.26 7.74
C ARG A 155 3.08 -15.42 7.22
N ILE A 156 4.40 -15.35 7.39
CA ILE A 156 5.33 -16.42 7.02
C ILE A 156 5.01 -17.70 7.78
N ILE A 157 4.90 -17.62 9.11
CA ILE A 157 4.59 -18.77 9.97
C ILE A 157 3.25 -19.40 9.57
N ARG A 158 2.20 -18.60 9.38
CA ARG A 158 0.89 -19.09 8.93
C ARG A 158 0.96 -19.79 7.58
N SER A 159 1.74 -19.25 6.64
CA SER A 159 1.94 -19.86 5.33
C SER A 159 2.66 -21.22 5.43
N LEU A 160 3.69 -21.32 6.28
CA LEU A 160 4.42 -22.57 6.52
C LEU A 160 3.53 -23.62 7.19
N LEU A 161 2.76 -23.23 8.20
CA LEU A 161 1.79 -24.11 8.88
C LEU A 161 0.73 -24.62 7.90
N SER A 162 0.17 -23.75 7.07
CA SER A 162 -0.83 -24.14 6.06
C SER A 162 -0.26 -25.13 5.04
N LYS A 163 0.99 -24.95 4.62
CA LYS A 163 1.67 -25.89 3.71
C LYS A 163 1.90 -27.25 4.39
N ALA A 164 2.41 -27.25 5.62
CA ALA A 164 2.66 -28.47 6.37
C ALA A 164 1.38 -29.28 6.61
N LEU A 165 0.26 -28.62 6.95
CA LEU A 165 -1.04 -29.28 7.12
C LEU A 165 -1.50 -29.95 5.82
N LYS A 166 -1.43 -29.24 4.68
CA LYS A 166 -1.77 -29.82 3.36
C LYS A 166 -0.90 -31.01 2.99
N ASP A 167 0.40 -30.94 3.31
CA ASP A 167 1.33 -32.04 3.05
C ASP A 167 1.02 -33.27 3.92
N ILE A 168 0.48 -33.08 5.12
CA ILE A 168 0.00 -34.16 6.00
C ILE A 168 -1.28 -34.77 5.43
N ASP A 169 -2.29 -33.96 5.13
CA ASP A 169 -3.59 -34.43 4.60
C ASP A 169 -3.39 -35.26 3.33
N ASN A 170 -2.58 -34.76 2.39
CA ASN A 170 -2.26 -35.47 1.15
C ASN A 170 -1.61 -36.84 1.39
N ARG A 171 -0.84 -37.03 2.47
CA ARG A 171 -0.19 -38.32 2.78
C ARG A 171 -1.15 -39.31 3.44
N VAL A 172 -2.13 -38.81 4.19
CA VAL A 172 -3.16 -39.64 4.84
C VAL A 172 -4.15 -40.17 3.81
N ASP A 173 -4.51 -39.37 2.80
CA ASP A 173 -5.44 -39.77 1.74
C ASP A 173 -4.92 -40.89 0.80
N PHE A 174 -3.61 -41.16 0.75
CA PHE A 174 -3.04 -42.32 0.03
C PHE A 174 -3.02 -43.62 0.85
N SER A 175 -3.58 -43.61 2.07
CA SER A 175 -3.54 -44.76 3.00
C SER A 175 -4.88 -45.50 3.11
N ILE A 176 -5.84 -45.27 2.19
CA ILE A 176 -7.14 -45.96 2.10
C ILE A 176 -7.28 -46.62 0.73
#